data_AF-A0A9X8VHZ2-F1
#
_entry.id   AF-A0A9X8VHZ2-F1
#
_cell.length_a   1.000
_cell.length_b   1.000
_cell.length_c   1.000
_cell.angle_alpha   90.00
_cell.angle_beta   90.00
_cell.angle_gamma   90.00
#
_symmetry.space_group_name_H-M   'P 1'
#
loop_
_entity.id
_entity.type
_entity.pdbx_description
1 polymer ?
#
loop_
_entity_poly.entity_id
_entity_poly.type
_entity_poly.pdbx_seq_one_letter_code
_entity_poly.pdbx_strand_id
1 'polypeptide(L)'
;MTSRPQMIINVLQANPDKQFTARQLAQKIIDHYGAELAEKRKNPRFASDEAFLSQITAEVGGSRTVKAKAMCPQVMTRDKPRPRLFYWGESVVEQADAHVAPEPTVESVSFTEHSLYPILIDYLSQEEGLLCRRIDDKRSSNNKGLGGNHWLYPDIVALEPLDKEWDDVVQNCVRHSEGRLTRLWSFEVKKQLNRSNVRECFFQAVSNSSWAHFGYLVAIEINEDKQRSVERELQMLCALHGIGVILLNPHDFSNSQT
;
A
#
# COMPACT_ATOMS: atom_id res chain seq x y z
N MET A 1 -14.65 -34.60 9.61
CA MET A 1 -15.10 -33.20 9.47
C MET A 1 -13.90 -32.35 9.11
N THR A 2 -13.98 -31.67 7.98
CA THR A 2 -12.94 -30.76 7.51
C THR A 2 -12.90 -29.53 8.42
N SER A 3 -11.72 -29.14 8.92
CA SER A 3 -11.62 -27.97 9.79
C SER A 3 -11.81 -26.68 8.99
N ARG A 4 -12.27 -25.59 9.61
CA ARG A 4 -12.46 -24.31 8.89
C ARG A 4 -11.17 -23.78 8.23
N PRO A 5 -9.98 -23.83 8.89
CA PRO A 5 -8.72 -23.50 8.23
C PRO A 5 -8.45 -24.36 6.99
N GLN A 6 -8.76 -25.67 7.06
CA GLN A 6 -8.60 -26.57 5.91
C GLN A 6 -9.58 -26.25 4.78
N MET A 7 -10.83 -25.87 5.09
CA MET A 7 -11.78 -25.41 4.08
C MET A 7 -11.28 -24.16 3.36
N ILE A 8 -10.67 -23.21 4.07
CA ILE A 8 -10.05 -22.01 3.47
C ILE A 8 -8.93 -22.42 2.51
N ILE A 9 -8.01 -23.28 2.96
CA ILE A 9 -6.90 -23.78 2.14
C ILE A 9 -7.42 -24.43 0.86
N ASN A 10 -8.36 -25.37 0.98
CA ASN A 10 -8.87 -26.13 -0.15
C ASN A 10 -9.58 -25.23 -1.18
N VAL A 11 -10.37 -24.26 -0.73
CA VAL A 11 -11.09 -23.34 -1.64
C VAL A 11 -10.11 -22.43 -2.39
N LEU A 12 -9.08 -21.91 -1.69
CA LEU A 12 -8.06 -21.08 -2.33
C LEU A 12 -7.20 -21.91 -3.29
N GLN A 13 -6.79 -23.12 -2.89
CA GLN A 13 -6.02 -24.04 -3.72
C GLN A 13 -6.75 -24.43 -5.01
N ALA A 14 -8.07 -24.63 -4.94
CA ALA A 14 -8.91 -24.95 -6.09
C ALA A 14 -9.17 -23.73 -7.01
N ASN A 15 -8.77 -22.52 -6.60
CA ASN A 15 -8.97 -21.29 -7.35
C ASN A 15 -7.69 -20.43 -7.31
N PRO A 16 -6.55 -20.93 -7.85
CA PRO A 16 -5.26 -20.30 -7.66
C PRO A 16 -5.20 -18.88 -8.24
N ASP A 17 -5.87 -18.65 -9.37
CA ASP A 17 -5.84 -17.38 -10.10
C ASP A 17 -6.93 -16.38 -9.63
N LYS A 18 -7.64 -16.67 -8.55
CA LYS A 18 -8.77 -15.84 -8.10
C LYS A 18 -8.54 -15.28 -6.70
N GLN A 19 -8.95 -14.02 -6.54
CA GLN A 19 -8.97 -13.34 -5.26
C GLN A 19 -10.41 -13.25 -4.73
N PHE A 20 -10.57 -13.41 -3.43
CA PHE A 20 -11.86 -13.37 -2.77
C PHE A 20 -11.88 -12.36 -1.63
N THR A 21 -12.98 -11.64 -1.47
CA THR A 21 -13.29 -10.98 -0.19
C THR A 21 -13.67 -12.03 0.86
N ALA A 22 -13.68 -11.65 2.15
CA ALA A 22 -14.12 -12.56 3.22
C ALA A 22 -15.53 -13.13 2.98
N ARG A 23 -16.46 -12.31 2.47
CA ARG A 23 -17.84 -12.71 2.18
C ARG A 23 -17.91 -13.69 1.00
N GLN A 24 -17.17 -13.42 -0.08
CA GLN A 24 -17.10 -14.31 -1.24
C GLN A 24 -16.46 -15.65 -0.89
N LEU A 25 -15.38 -15.64 -0.10
CA LEU A 25 -14.72 -16.86 0.37
C LEU A 25 -15.65 -17.67 1.27
N ALA A 26 -16.38 -17.01 2.18
CA ALA A 26 -17.39 -17.65 3.02
C ALA A 26 -18.50 -18.30 2.18
N GLN A 27 -18.99 -17.62 1.15
CA GLN A 27 -20.00 -18.17 0.24
C GLN A 27 -19.49 -19.43 -0.47
N LYS A 28 -18.29 -19.39 -1.05
CA LYS A 28 -17.68 -20.57 -1.70
C LYS A 28 -17.50 -21.75 -0.72
N ILE A 29 -17.14 -21.47 0.53
CA ILE A 29 -17.04 -22.51 1.56
C ILE A 29 -18.43 -23.12 1.84
N ILE A 30 -19.49 -22.32 1.92
CA ILE A 30 -20.86 -22.82 2.12
C ILE A 30 -21.31 -23.66 0.93
N ASP A 31 -21.04 -23.21 -0.29
CA ASP A 31 -21.44 -23.90 -1.51
C ASP A 31 -20.71 -25.25 -1.64
N HIS A 32 -19.41 -25.30 -1.33
CA HIS A 32 -18.59 -26.50 -1.49
C HIS A 32 -18.70 -27.49 -0.30
N TYR A 33 -18.98 -27.00 0.91
CA TYR A 33 -19.05 -27.81 2.13
C TYR A 33 -20.45 -27.81 2.78
N GLY A 34 -21.50 -27.54 2.00
CA GLY A 34 -22.88 -27.41 2.51
C GLY A 34 -23.36 -28.62 3.31
N ALA A 35 -22.99 -29.84 2.90
CA ALA A 35 -23.34 -31.07 3.63
C ALA A 35 -22.66 -31.16 5.00
N GLU A 36 -21.38 -30.77 5.10
CA GLU A 36 -20.65 -30.76 6.38
C GLU A 36 -21.13 -29.64 7.31
N LEU A 37 -21.60 -28.54 6.74
CA LEU A 37 -22.09 -27.37 7.47
C LEU A 37 -23.57 -27.46 7.82
N ALA A 38 -24.32 -28.43 7.27
CA ALA A 38 -25.76 -28.61 7.50
C ALA A 38 -26.10 -28.80 8.98
N GLU A 39 -25.31 -29.56 9.73
CA GLU A 39 -25.51 -29.74 11.18
C GLU A 39 -25.24 -28.46 11.97
N LYS A 40 -24.25 -27.65 11.56
CA LYS A 40 -24.00 -26.35 12.20
C LYS A 40 -25.09 -25.33 11.84
N ARG A 41 -25.67 -25.42 10.64
CA ARG A 41 -26.77 -24.58 10.15
C ARG A 41 -28.06 -24.81 10.94
N LYS A 42 -28.30 -26.01 11.46
CA LYS A 42 -29.44 -26.32 12.35
C LYS A 42 -29.38 -25.65 13.73
N ASN A 43 -28.27 -24.97 14.07
CA ASN A 43 -28.14 -24.30 15.35
C ASN A 43 -29.15 -23.13 15.45
N PRO A 44 -29.98 -23.08 16.51
CA PRO A 44 -31.02 -22.05 16.67
C PRO A 44 -30.48 -20.62 16.81
N ARG A 45 -29.16 -20.44 16.98
CA ARG A 45 -28.52 -19.11 16.95
C ARG A 45 -28.53 -18.44 15.58
N PHE A 46 -28.76 -19.19 14.51
CA PHE A 46 -28.82 -18.63 13.16
C PHE A 46 -30.28 -18.35 12.78
N ALA A 47 -30.67 -17.07 12.79
CA ALA A 47 -32.02 -16.64 12.44
C ALA A 47 -32.32 -16.70 10.94
N SER A 48 -31.28 -16.68 10.09
CA SER A 48 -31.39 -16.73 8.63
C SER A 48 -30.11 -17.24 7.98
N ASP A 49 -30.19 -17.58 6.69
CA ASP A 49 -29.02 -17.94 5.88
C ASP A 49 -27.99 -16.81 5.80
N GLU A 50 -28.45 -15.56 5.83
CA GLU A 50 -27.56 -14.40 5.87
C GLU A 50 -26.86 -14.25 7.22
N ALA A 51 -27.53 -14.57 8.33
CA ALA A 51 -26.90 -14.62 9.65
C ALA A 51 -25.82 -15.72 9.71
N PHE A 52 -26.08 -16.87 9.09
CA PHE A 52 -25.08 -17.93 8.96
C PHE A 52 -23.90 -17.47 8.11
N LEU A 53 -24.12 -16.93 6.91
CA LEU A 53 -23.07 -16.41 6.04
C LEU A 53 -22.22 -15.34 6.75
N SER A 54 -22.86 -14.45 7.51
CA SER A 54 -22.16 -13.40 8.28
C SER A 54 -21.24 -14.00 9.34
N GLN A 55 -21.69 -15.04 10.05
CA GLN A 55 -20.87 -15.77 11.01
C GLN A 55 -19.66 -16.44 10.32
N ILE A 56 -19.87 -17.10 9.19
CA ILE A 56 -18.77 -17.73 8.41
C ILE A 56 -17.78 -16.66 7.94
N THR A 57 -18.28 -15.53 7.46
CA THR A 57 -17.48 -14.38 7.02
C THR A 57 -16.59 -13.85 8.15
N ALA A 58 -17.14 -13.67 9.34
CA ALA A 58 -16.38 -13.24 10.52
C ALA A 58 -15.31 -14.27 10.94
N GLU A 59 -15.66 -15.57 10.90
CA GLU A 59 -14.71 -16.65 11.21
C GLU A 59 -13.55 -16.68 10.21
N VAL A 60 -13.83 -16.51 8.90
CA VAL A 60 -12.82 -16.40 7.84
C VAL A 60 -11.96 -15.15 8.03
N GLY A 61 -12.58 -13.99 8.27
CA GLY A 61 -11.88 -12.72 8.47
C GLY A 61 -10.98 -12.66 9.72
N GLY A 62 -11.21 -13.53 10.70
CA GLY A 62 -10.51 -13.52 12.00
C GLY A 62 -9.43 -14.60 12.15
N SER A 63 -9.49 -15.32 13.27
CA SER A 63 -8.45 -16.26 13.70
C SER A 63 -8.27 -17.49 12.81
N ARG A 64 -9.27 -17.83 11.96
CA ARG A 64 -9.19 -19.02 11.09
C ARG A 64 -8.22 -18.83 9.94
N THR A 65 -8.10 -17.61 9.41
CA THR A 65 -7.09 -17.30 8.40
C THR A 65 -5.68 -17.38 8.97
N VAL A 66 -5.45 -16.89 10.19
CA VAL A 66 -4.14 -17.01 10.85
C VAL A 66 -3.72 -18.49 10.98
N LYS A 67 -4.66 -19.36 11.38
CA LYS A 67 -4.42 -20.81 11.44
C LYS A 67 -4.21 -21.43 10.05
N ALA A 68 -4.95 -20.98 9.03
CA ALA A 68 -4.79 -21.46 7.66
C ALA A 68 -3.41 -21.11 7.10
N LYS A 69 -2.93 -19.88 7.32
CA LYS A 69 -1.56 -19.45 6.97
C LYS A 69 -0.49 -20.28 7.66
N ALA A 70 -0.67 -20.59 8.95
CA ALA A 70 0.26 -21.42 9.71
C ALA A 70 0.31 -22.87 9.21
N MET A 71 -0.80 -23.39 8.67
CA MET A 71 -0.88 -24.73 8.09
C MET A 71 -0.36 -24.79 6.65
N CYS A 72 -0.58 -23.73 5.87
CA CYS A 72 -0.20 -23.65 4.48
C CYS A 72 0.28 -22.23 4.16
N PRO A 73 1.60 -22.03 3.96
CA PRO A 73 2.18 -20.72 3.63
C PRO A 73 1.66 -20.12 2.32
N GLN A 74 1.06 -20.93 1.44
CA GLN A 74 0.45 -20.47 0.19
C GLN A 74 -0.87 -19.73 0.40
N VAL A 75 -1.44 -19.72 1.60
CA VAL A 75 -2.62 -18.89 1.88
C VAL A 75 -2.17 -17.44 2.09
N MET A 76 -2.46 -16.56 1.15
CA MET A 76 -2.08 -15.15 1.23
C MET A 76 -3.31 -14.26 1.42
N THR A 77 -3.07 -13.06 1.96
CA THR A 77 -4.10 -12.01 2.10
C THR A 77 -3.62 -10.74 1.44
N ARG A 78 -4.57 -9.83 1.16
CA ARG A 78 -4.30 -8.41 0.94
C ARG A 78 -5.15 -7.57 1.90
N ASP A 79 -4.59 -7.01 2.96
CA ASP A 79 -5.30 -6.29 4.03
C ASP A 79 -5.63 -4.83 3.67
N LYS A 80 -4.76 -4.18 2.89
CA LYS A 80 -4.90 -2.79 2.43
C LYS A 80 -4.65 -2.67 0.91
N PRO A 81 -5.34 -1.74 0.21
CA PRO A 81 -6.49 -1.00 0.68
C PRO A 81 -7.68 -1.93 0.97
N ARG A 82 -8.60 -1.50 1.85
CA ARG A 82 -9.81 -2.27 2.18
C ARG A 82 -10.70 -2.42 0.92
N PRO A 83 -11.44 -3.53 0.78
CA PRO A 83 -11.61 -4.66 1.71
C PRO A 83 -10.48 -5.70 1.65
N ARG A 84 -10.33 -6.49 2.72
CA ARG A 84 -9.35 -7.59 2.80
C ARG A 84 -9.64 -8.65 1.73
N LEU A 85 -8.63 -9.00 0.93
CA LEU A 85 -8.68 -10.08 -0.05
C LEU A 85 -7.92 -11.32 0.42
N PHE A 86 -8.29 -12.48 -0.11
CA PHE A 86 -7.71 -13.80 0.17
C PHE A 86 -7.43 -14.49 -1.17
N TYR A 87 -6.23 -15.06 -1.34
CA TYR A 87 -5.82 -15.70 -2.59
C TYR A 87 -4.77 -16.79 -2.33
N TRP A 88 -4.50 -17.59 -3.36
CA TRP A 88 -3.47 -18.63 -3.32
C TRP A 88 -2.14 -18.07 -3.85
N GLY A 89 -1.07 -18.22 -3.08
CA GLY A 89 0.27 -17.86 -3.44
C GLY A 89 0.97 -18.99 -4.22
N GLU A 90 1.72 -18.61 -5.25
CA GLU A 90 2.62 -19.54 -5.92
C GLU A 90 3.68 -20.03 -4.93
N SER A 91 3.96 -21.33 -4.96
CA SER A 91 4.94 -21.93 -4.06
C SER A 91 6.34 -21.45 -4.44
N VAL A 92 6.84 -20.42 -3.75
CA VAL A 92 8.20 -19.93 -3.97
C VAL A 92 9.17 -20.91 -3.32
N VAL A 93 9.57 -21.93 -4.08
CA VAL A 93 10.89 -22.52 -3.87
C VAL A 93 11.87 -21.41 -4.27
N GLU A 94 12.78 -21.04 -3.36
CA GLU A 94 13.87 -20.11 -3.65
C GLU A 94 14.60 -20.54 -4.94
N GLN A 95 14.29 -19.90 -6.06
CA GLN A 95 15.15 -19.87 -7.23
C GLN A 95 15.18 -18.44 -7.77
N ALA A 96 16.38 -17.87 -7.67
CA ALA A 96 16.80 -16.71 -8.41
C ALA A 96 16.67 -16.96 -9.93
N ASP A 97 16.34 -15.88 -10.64
CA ASP A 97 16.36 -15.71 -12.10
C ASP A 97 15.51 -16.67 -12.96
N ALA A 98 14.38 -16.17 -13.44
CA ALA A 98 14.09 -16.09 -14.88
C ALA A 98 12.80 -15.30 -15.15
N HIS A 99 12.90 -14.31 -16.03
CA HIS A 99 11.77 -13.65 -16.69
C HIS A 99 10.85 -14.67 -17.37
N VAL A 100 9.61 -14.81 -16.91
CA VAL A 100 8.49 -15.25 -17.75
C VAL A 100 7.25 -14.43 -17.36
N ALA A 101 6.71 -13.71 -18.34
CA ALA A 101 5.49 -12.91 -18.19
C ALA A 101 4.25 -13.82 -18.16
N PRO A 102 3.27 -13.60 -17.26
CA PRO A 102 1.95 -14.20 -17.38
C PRO A 102 0.99 -13.28 -18.16
N GLU A 103 0.18 -13.90 -19.02
CA GLU A 103 -0.91 -13.25 -19.76
C GLU A 103 -2.10 -12.87 -18.85
N PRO A 104 -2.91 -11.86 -19.23
CA PRO A 104 -3.67 -11.04 -18.30
C PRO A 104 -5.08 -11.60 -18.03
N THR A 105 -5.48 -11.66 -16.76
CA THR A 105 -6.91 -11.74 -16.39
C THR A 105 -7.26 -10.74 -15.29
N VAL A 106 -8.13 -9.79 -15.65
CA VAL A 106 -8.82 -8.75 -14.85
C VAL A 106 -7.94 -7.80 -14.04
N GLU A 107 -7.35 -6.83 -14.75
CA GLU A 107 -6.87 -5.51 -14.29
C GLU A 107 -6.19 -5.43 -12.90
N SER A 108 -5.18 -6.26 -12.64
CA SER A 108 -4.09 -5.82 -11.78
C SER A 108 -3.25 -4.82 -12.58
N VAL A 109 -3.61 -3.55 -12.56
CA VAL A 109 -2.77 -2.50 -13.15
C VAL A 109 -1.40 -2.59 -12.46
N SER A 110 -0.40 -3.10 -13.16
CA SER A 110 0.96 -3.20 -12.63
C SER A 110 1.55 -1.80 -12.60
N PHE A 111 1.31 -1.05 -11.53
CA PHE A 111 1.84 0.30 -11.41
C PHE A 111 3.37 0.27 -11.44
N THR A 112 3.95 1.12 -12.28
CA THR A 112 5.35 1.55 -12.20
C THR A 112 5.43 2.80 -11.35
N GLU A 113 6.59 3.10 -10.75
CA GLU A 113 6.77 4.34 -9.99
C GLU A 113 6.40 5.57 -10.82
N HIS A 114 6.75 5.58 -12.11
CA HIS A 114 6.39 6.67 -13.01
C HIS A 114 4.87 6.82 -13.22
N SER A 115 4.11 5.72 -13.22
CA SER A 115 2.65 5.78 -13.32
C SER A 115 1.99 6.36 -12.06
N LEU A 116 2.70 6.38 -10.93
CA LEU A 116 2.18 6.91 -9.67
C LEU A 116 2.31 8.44 -9.58
N TYR A 117 3.23 9.06 -10.33
CA TYR A 117 3.46 10.50 -10.22
C TYR A 117 2.21 11.35 -10.49
N PRO A 118 1.42 11.13 -11.57
CA PRO A 118 0.23 11.92 -11.81
C PRO A 118 -0.81 11.74 -10.69
N ILE A 119 -1.00 10.50 -10.22
CA ILE A 119 -1.95 10.17 -9.15
C ILE A 119 -1.57 10.88 -7.85
N LEU A 120 -0.29 10.85 -7.49
CA LEU A 120 0.21 11.54 -6.31
C LEU A 120 0.07 13.07 -6.45
N ILE A 121 0.39 13.63 -7.62
CA ILE A 121 0.24 15.07 -7.88
C ILE A 121 -1.22 15.50 -7.71
N ASP A 122 -2.17 14.73 -8.24
CA ASP A 122 -3.60 15.03 -8.11
C ASP A 122 -4.05 14.97 -6.64
N TYR A 123 -3.64 13.93 -5.90
CA TYR A 123 -3.89 13.83 -4.45
C TYR A 123 -3.37 15.05 -3.69
N LEU A 124 -2.08 15.39 -3.87
CA LEU A 124 -1.44 16.50 -3.16
C LEU A 124 -2.05 17.86 -3.55
N SER A 125 -2.48 18.02 -4.80
CA SER A 125 -3.13 19.25 -5.24
C SER A 125 -4.54 19.42 -4.69
N GLN A 126 -5.31 18.32 -4.62
CA GLN A 126 -6.72 18.36 -4.19
C GLN A 126 -6.90 18.34 -2.68
N GLU A 127 -6.19 17.44 -1.98
CA GLU A 127 -6.35 17.26 -0.53
C GLU A 127 -5.49 18.25 0.26
N GLU A 128 -4.24 18.48 -0.19
CA GLU A 128 -3.27 19.32 0.54
C GLU A 128 -3.12 20.71 -0.08
N GLY A 129 -3.77 21.00 -1.21
CA GLY A 129 -3.70 22.30 -1.88
C GLY A 129 -2.32 22.67 -2.43
N LEU A 130 -1.43 21.68 -2.62
CA LEU A 130 -0.03 21.88 -2.99
C LEU A 130 0.17 22.13 -4.48
N LEU A 131 1.18 22.94 -4.81
CA LEU A 131 1.62 23.20 -6.18
C LEU A 131 2.77 22.27 -6.54
N CYS A 132 2.46 21.12 -7.14
CA CYS A 132 3.43 20.05 -7.39
C CYS A 132 4.14 20.16 -8.75
N ARG A 133 5.40 19.69 -8.80
CA ARG A 133 6.19 19.48 -10.01
C ARG A 133 7.05 18.22 -9.90
N ARG A 134 7.01 17.40 -10.94
CA ARG A 134 7.90 16.24 -11.13
C ARG A 134 9.28 16.70 -11.58
N ILE A 135 10.34 16.19 -10.97
CA ILE A 135 11.73 16.45 -11.37
C ILE A 135 12.10 15.55 -12.55
N ASP A 136 12.56 16.16 -13.65
CA ASP A 136 13.01 15.43 -14.84
C ASP A 136 14.44 14.93 -14.71
N ASP A 137 14.59 13.76 -14.10
CA ASP A 137 15.84 13.03 -13.87
C ASP A 137 16.71 12.87 -15.13
N LYS A 138 16.07 12.72 -16.30
CA LYS A 138 16.77 12.55 -17.59
C LYS A 138 17.56 13.78 -18.03
N ARG A 139 17.31 14.94 -17.44
CA ARG A 139 18.05 16.19 -17.72
C ARG A 139 19.33 16.32 -16.91
N SER A 140 19.61 15.38 -16.00
CA SER A 140 20.82 15.41 -15.18
C SER A 140 22.07 15.11 -16.00
N SER A 141 23.08 15.97 -15.91
CA SER A 141 24.41 15.73 -16.48
C SER A 141 25.24 14.85 -15.56
N ASN A 142 25.66 13.67 -16.02
CA ASN A 142 26.56 12.80 -15.25
C ASN A 142 28.02 13.25 -15.38
N ASN A 143 28.47 14.08 -14.45
CA ASN A 143 29.86 14.53 -14.39
C ASN A 143 30.74 13.69 -13.44
N LYS A 144 30.19 12.65 -12.79
CA LYS A 144 30.83 11.91 -11.69
C LYS A 144 31.06 10.42 -11.97
N GLY A 145 30.73 9.93 -13.17
CA GLY A 145 30.96 8.53 -13.58
C GLY A 145 29.83 7.56 -13.20
N LEU A 146 30.09 6.26 -13.30
CA LEU A 146 29.11 5.21 -12.96
C LEU A 146 28.67 5.34 -11.49
N GLY A 147 27.36 5.49 -11.26
CA GLY A 147 26.79 5.69 -9.92
C GLY A 147 26.87 7.13 -9.39
N GLY A 148 27.48 8.07 -10.12
CA GLY A 148 27.61 9.48 -9.70
C GLY A 148 26.29 10.24 -9.61
N ASN A 149 25.24 9.72 -10.26
CA ASN A 149 23.88 10.26 -10.24
C ASN A 149 22.93 9.52 -9.27
N HIS A 150 23.47 8.73 -8.36
CA HIS A 150 22.69 8.06 -7.34
C HIS A 150 22.27 9.05 -6.24
N TRP A 151 20.99 9.02 -5.84
CA TRP A 151 20.41 9.86 -4.78
C TRP A 151 20.72 11.36 -4.91
N LEU A 152 20.40 11.93 -6.07
CA LEU A 152 20.63 13.34 -6.34
C LEU A 152 19.41 14.24 -6.11
N TYR A 153 18.22 13.74 -6.42
CA TYR A 153 17.00 14.52 -6.42
C TYR A 153 15.80 13.64 -6.07
N PRO A 154 14.77 14.22 -5.44
CA PRO A 154 13.49 13.54 -5.21
C PRO A 154 12.73 13.40 -6.54
N ASP A 155 11.68 12.59 -6.54
CA ASP A 155 10.82 12.41 -7.72
C ASP A 155 9.93 13.64 -7.96
N ILE A 156 9.31 14.16 -6.89
CA ILE A 156 8.35 15.26 -6.94
C ILE A 156 8.69 16.27 -5.85
N VAL A 157 8.56 17.55 -6.18
CA VAL A 157 8.61 18.66 -5.23
C VAL A 157 7.29 19.41 -5.27
N ALA A 158 6.93 20.07 -4.17
CA ALA A 158 5.76 20.93 -4.14
C ALA A 158 5.97 22.20 -3.31
N LEU A 159 5.21 23.23 -3.65
CA LEU A 159 5.18 24.50 -2.94
C LEU A 159 3.82 24.65 -2.24
N GLU A 160 3.86 24.97 -0.95
CA GLU A 160 2.69 25.35 -0.16
C GLU A 160 2.75 26.88 0.06
N PRO A 161 1.89 27.67 -0.61
CA PRO A 161 1.76 29.10 -0.34
C PRO A 161 0.99 29.31 0.98
N LEU A 162 1.64 29.92 1.97
CA LEU A 162 1.05 30.17 3.30
C LEU A 162 0.09 31.37 3.32
N ASP A 163 0.11 32.18 2.27
CA ASP A 163 -0.62 33.43 2.13
C ASP A 163 -1.87 33.31 1.25
N LYS A 164 -2.17 32.11 0.73
CA LYS A 164 -3.25 31.88 -0.25
C LYS A 164 -4.62 32.36 0.22
N GLU A 165 -4.89 32.27 1.51
CA GLU A 165 -6.18 32.67 2.12
C GLU A 165 -6.15 34.07 2.75
N TRP A 166 -5.03 34.77 2.66
CA TRP A 166 -4.88 36.09 3.28
C TRP A 166 -5.47 37.18 2.40
N ASP A 167 -5.97 38.23 3.04
CA ASP A 167 -6.38 39.45 2.36
C ASP A 167 -5.20 40.11 1.64
N ASP A 168 -5.46 40.73 0.48
CA ASP A 168 -4.47 41.42 -0.35
C ASP A 168 -3.64 42.45 0.43
N VAL A 169 -4.23 43.11 1.42
CA VAL A 169 -3.54 44.10 2.26
C VAL A 169 -2.46 43.42 3.12
N VAL A 170 -2.77 42.26 3.71
CA VAL A 170 -1.83 41.49 4.54
C VAL A 170 -0.75 40.89 3.67
N GLN A 171 -1.10 40.31 2.51
CA GLN A 171 -0.12 39.83 1.54
C GLN A 171 0.85 40.94 1.12
N ASN A 172 0.34 42.13 0.80
CA ASN A 172 1.17 43.28 0.43
C ASN A 172 2.08 43.73 1.57
N CYS A 173 1.61 43.75 2.83
CA CYS A 173 2.48 44.04 3.97
C CYS A 173 3.61 43.01 4.11
N VAL A 174 3.30 41.71 4.01
CA VAL A 174 4.30 40.66 4.24
C VAL A 174 5.29 40.52 3.08
N ARG A 175 4.89 40.83 1.84
CA ARG A 175 5.81 40.94 0.69
C ARG A 175 6.95 41.95 0.90
N HIS A 176 6.75 42.95 1.76
CA HIS A 176 7.77 43.93 2.12
C HIS A 176 8.53 43.57 3.41
N SER A 177 8.29 42.38 3.96
CA SER A 177 8.99 41.84 5.13
C SER A 177 9.82 40.61 4.76
N GLU A 178 10.77 40.21 5.60
CA GLU A 178 11.60 39.00 5.40
C GLU A 178 10.84 37.69 5.72
N GLY A 179 9.51 37.73 5.80
CA GLY A 179 8.68 36.58 6.14
C GLY A 179 8.77 35.47 5.10
N ARG A 180 8.92 34.22 5.55
CA ARG A 180 8.80 33.05 4.66
C ARG A 180 7.33 32.81 4.34
N LEU A 181 6.95 33.10 3.11
CA LEU A 181 5.58 32.94 2.60
C LEU A 181 5.27 31.53 2.08
N THR A 182 6.25 30.63 2.09
CA THR A 182 6.11 29.33 1.43
C THR A 182 6.77 28.21 2.22
N ARG A 183 6.19 27.02 2.18
CA ARG A 183 6.86 25.77 2.58
C ARG A 183 7.15 24.92 1.35
N LEU A 184 8.23 24.16 1.46
CA LEU A 184 8.72 23.28 0.40
C LEU A 184 8.53 21.84 0.84
N TRP A 185 7.97 21.06 -0.06
CA TRP A 185 7.68 19.65 0.12
C TRP A 185 8.48 18.83 -0.89
N SER A 186 8.90 17.63 -0.50
CA SER A 186 9.68 16.73 -1.32
C SER A 186 9.19 15.29 -1.15
N PHE A 187 9.04 14.56 -2.25
CA PHE A 187 8.47 13.23 -2.27
C PHE A 187 9.36 12.27 -3.07
N GLU A 188 9.70 11.15 -2.46
CA GLU A 188 10.38 10.01 -3.07
C GLU A 188 9.37 8.86 -3.19
N VAL A 189 9.11 8.36 -4.40
CA VAL A 189 8.03 7.41 -4.67
C VAL A 189 8.61 6.03 -4.91
N LYS A 190 8.08 5.04 -4.19
CA LYS A 190 8.40 3.62 -4.35
C LYS A 190 7.15 2.81 -4.66
N LYS A 191 7.31 1.75 -5.44
CA LYS A 191 6.20 0.83 -5.69
C LYS A 191 5.81 0.06 -4.42
N GLN A 192 6.78 -0.59 -3.79
CA GLN A 192 6.52 -1.46 -2.64
C GLN A 192 7.67 -1.36 -1.63
N LEU A 193 7.32 -1.33 -0.35
CA LEU A 193 8.27 -1.45 0.76
C LEU A 193 8.21 -2.84 1.38
N ASN A 194 9.39 -3.39 1.65
CA ASN A 194 9.58 -4.69 2.27
C ASN A 194 10.84 -4.66 3.16
N ARG A 195 11.09 -5.74 3.89
CA ARG A 195 12.22 -5.81 4.83
C ARG A 195 13.59 -5.63 4.14
N SER A 196 13.72 -6.06 2.89
CA SER A 196 14.98 -5.97 2.15
C SER A 196 15.29 -4.56 1.67
N ASN A 197 14.29 -3.75 1.32
CA ASN A 197 14.50 -2.44 0.70
C ASN A 197 14.14 -1.23 1.59
N VAL A 198 13.42 -1.43 2.71
CA VAL A 198 12.89 -0.32 3.53
C VAL A 198 13.96 0.68 3.96
N ARG A 199 15.13 0.21 4.43
CA ARG A 199 16.23 1.10 4.85
C ARG A 199 16.78 1.88 3.67
N GLU A 200 17.10 1.19 2.58
CA GLU A 200 17.67 1.80 1.39
C GLU A 200 16.74 2.88 0.82
N CYS A 201 15.46 2.55 0.64
CA CYS A 201 14.45 3.48 0.15
C CYS A 201 14.24 4.67 1.10
N PHE A 202 14.26 4.42 2.41
CA PHE A 202 14.12 5.49 3.40
C PHE A 202 15.35 6.43 3.39
N PHE A 203 16.57 5.88 3.36
CA PHE A 203 17.78 6.71 3.32
C PHE A 203 17.95 7.44 1.98
N GLN A 204 17.44 6.87 0.89
CA GLN A 204 17.27 7.61 -0.36
C GLN A 204 16.38 8.84 -0.16
N ALA A 205 15.20 8.66 0.45
CA ALA A 205 14.29 9.78 0.73
C ALA A 205 14.95 10.83 1.66
N VAL A 206 15.68 10.41 2.69
CA VAL A 206 16.46 11.30 3.56
C VAL A 206 17.47 12.09 2.73
N SER A 207 18.30 11.43 1.93
CA SER A 207 19.33 12.07 1.10
C SER A 207 18.71 13.10 0.14
N ASN A 208 17.61 12.72 -0.51
CA ASN A 208 16.97 13.52 -1.55
C ASN A 208 16.08 14.64 -1.01
N SER A 209 15.59 14.54 0.24
CA SER A 209 14.50 15.40 0.74
C SER A 209 14.82 16.18 2.01
N SER A 210 15.97 15.97 2.67
CA SER A 210 16.31 16.65 3.95
C SER A 210 16.44 18.18 3.84
N TRP A 211 16.53 18.74 2.62
CA TRP A 211 16.54 20.18 2.40
C TRP A 211 15.13 20.81 2.44
N ALA A 212 14.08 20.00 2.28
CA ALA A 212 12.70 20.46 2.27
C ALA A 212 12.17 20.67 3.70
N HIS A 213 11.09 21.44 3.82
CA HIS A 213 10.41 21.60 5.12
C HIS A 213 9.70 20.31 5.52
N PHE A 214 9.14 19.60 4.53
CA PHE A 214 8.56 18.28 4.70
C PHE A 214 9.05 17.34 3.61
N GLY A 215 9.67 16.23 4.00
CA GLY A 215 10.08 15.15 3.12
C GLY A 215 9.24 13.90 3.35
N TYR A 216 8.82 13.23 2.30
CA TYR A 216 7.99 12.03 2.38
C TYR A 216 8.53 10.89 1.51
N LEU A 217 8.54 9.68 2.06
CA LEU A 217 8.63 8.43 1.32
C LEU A 217 7.22 7.96 1.00
N VAL A 218 6.86 7.90 -0.28
CA VAL A 218 5.54 7.46 -0.74
C VAL A 218 5.62 6.02 -1.23
N ALA A 219 4.67 5.18 -0.84
CA ALA A 219 4.52 3.82 -1.36
C ALA A 219 3.05 3.47 -1.59
N ILE A 220 2.77 2.54 -2.50
CA ILE A 220 1.40 1.99 -2.67
C ILE A 220 1.17 0.69 -1.91
N GLU A 221 2.25 0.03 -1.48
CA GLU A 221 2.17 -1.27 -0.83
C GLU A 221 3.30 -1.49 0.18
N ILE A 222 2.99 -2.14 1.30
CA ILE A 222 3.95 -2.65 2.28
C ILE A 222 3.74 -4.16 2.40
N ASN A 223 4.77 -4.96 2.15
CA ASN A 223 4.67 -6.42 2.08
C ASN A 223 4.07 -7.02 3.38
N GLU A 224 2.98 -7.79 3.21
CA GLU A 224 2.05 -8.14 4.28
C GLU A 224 2.58 -9.12 5.33
N ASP A 225 3.33 -10.15 4.92
CA ASP A 225 3.79 -11.18 5.85
C ASP A 225 4.73 -10.62 6.93
N LYS A 226 5.33 -9.46 6.65
CA LYS A 226 6.25 -8.75 7.55
C LYS A 226 5.85 -7.30 7.77
N GLN A 227 4.63 -6.89 7.41
CA GLN A 227 4.19 -5.49 7.42
C GLN A 227 4.42 -4.82 8.77
N ARG A 228 4.02 -5.47 9.87
CA ARG A 228 4.21 -4.91 11.22
C ARG A 228 5.69 -4.65 11.56
N SER A 229 6.60 -5.48 11.04
CA SER A 229 8.03 -5.27 11.24
C SER A 229 8.53 -4.08 10.42
N VAL A 230 8.07 -3.94 9.18
CA VAL A 230 8.43 -2.82 8.30
C VAL A 230 7.86 -1.51 8.83
N GLU A 231 6.61 -1.48 9.28
CA GLU A 231 5.95 -0.31 9.89
C GLU A 231 6.67 0.16 11.16
N ARG A 232 7.05 -0.77 12.06
CA ARG A 232 7.84 -0.40 13.25
C ARG A 232 9.19 0.21 12.88
N GLU A 233 9.83 -0.34 11.86
CA GLU A 233 11.11 0.17 11.40
C GLU A 233 10.95 1.56 10.78
N LEU A 234 9.95 1.75 9.91
CA LEU A 234 9.59 3.05 9.36
C LEU A 234 9.27 4.06 10.48
N GLN A 235 8.48 3.69 11.48
CA GLN A 235 8.14 4.56 12.60
C GLN A 235 9.39 5.03 13.36
N MET A 236 10.33 4.13 13.62
CA MET A 236 11.61 4.46 14.23
C MET A 236 12.44 5.39 13.35
N LEU A 237 12.52 5.12 12.04
CA LEU A 237 13.27 5.92 11.08
C LEU A 237 12.67 7.33 10.92
N CYS A 238 11.34 7.45 10.83
CA CYS A 238 10.63 8.73 10.75
C CYS A 238 10.95 9.61 11.96
N ALA A 239 10.88 9.03 13.17
CA ALA A 239 11.15 9.75 14.41
C ALA A 239 12.60 10.26 14.52
N LEU A 240 13.56 9.60 13.87
CA LEU A 240 14.98 9.95 13.92
C LEU A 240 15.39 10.94 12.82
N HIS A 241 14.74 10.90 11.66
CA HIS A 241 15.23 11.58 10.45
C HIS A 241 14.27 12.62 9.87
N GLY A 242 13.06 12.77 10.41
CA GLY A 242 12.12 13.82 9.98
C GLY A 242 11.53 13.63 8.58
N ILE A 243 11.58 12.40 8.04
CA ILE A 243 10.90 12.00 6.81
C ILE A 243 9.60 11.31 7.18
N GLY A 244 8.48 11.78 6.64
CA GLY A 244 7.17 11.15 6.75
C GLY A 244 6.99 10.00 5.76
N VAL A 245 5.90 9.24 5.89
CA VAL A 245 5.57 8.15 4.98
C VAL A 245 4.14 8.34 4.49
N ILE A 246 3.91 8.22 3.19
CA ILE A 246 2.55 8.22 2.62
C ILE A 246 2.27 6.85 2.01
N LEU A 247 1.23 6.18 2.47
CA LEU A 247 0.66 5.01 1.83
C LEU A 247 -0.44 5.46 0.86
N LEU A 248 -0.06 5.65 -0.41
CA LEU A 248 -0.93 6.11 -1.48
C LEU A 248 -1.85 4.98 -1.94
N ASN A 249 -3.15 5.25 -2.05
CA ASN A 249 -4.08 4.32 -2.69
C ASN A 249 -4.29 4.76 -4.15
N PRO A 250 -3.77 4.00 -5.15
CA PRO A 250 -3.80 4.43 -6.54
C PRO A 250 -5.19 4.35 -7.19
N HIS A 251 -6.15 3.66 -6.55
CA HIS A 251 -7.52 3.54 -7.06
C HIS A 251 -8.48 4.58 -6.46
N ASP A 252 -8.14 5.11 -5.29
CA ASP A 252 -8.95 6.09 -4.58
C ASP A 252 -8.06 6.88 -3.61
N PHE A 253 -7.67 8.08 -4.04
CA PHE A 253 -6.72 8.90 -3.29
C PHE A 253 -7.26 9.35 -1.93
N SER A 254 -8.59 9.45 -1.75
CA SER A 254 -9.21 9.82 -0.47
C SER A 254 -8.95 8.81 0.65
N ASN A 255 -8.61 7.58 0.27
CA ASN A 255 -8.26 6.49 1.18
C ASN A 255 -6.75 6.36 1.42
N SER A 256 -5.94 7.33 0.98
CA SER A 256 -4.50 7.38 1.25
C SER A 256 -4.24 7.73 2.72
N GLN A 257 -3.11 7.28 3.27
CA GLN A 257 -2.74 7.47 4.68
C GLN A 257 -1.38 8.13 4.78
N THR A 258 -1.27 9.16 5.60
CA THR A 258 -0.03 9.87 5.98
C THR A 258 0.41 9.51 7.39
#